data_AF-A0A447KMI3-F1
#
_entry.id   AF-A0A447KMI3-F1
#
_cell.length_a   1.000
_cell.length_b   1.000
_cell.length_c   1.000
_cell.angle_alpha   90.00
_cell.angle_beta   90.00
_cell.angle_gamma   90.00
#
_symmetry.space_group_name_H-M   'P 1'
#
loop_
_entity.id
_entity.type
_entity.pdbx_description
1 polymer ?
#
loop_
_entity_poly.entity_id
_entity_poly.type
_entity_poly.pdbx_seq_one_letter_code
_entity_poly.pdbx_strand_id
1 'polypeptide(L)' 'MYAPNATVNRIDNYEVVRKLTLSLPEHIDGVLTCPNGNCISRSEPVPSSFSVKARADQVQLKCRYCEKEFDHRVVLKAE' A
#
# COMPACT_ATOMS: atom_id res chain seq x y z
N MET A 1 6.01 1.86 -1.60
CA MET A 1 5.07 2.55 -2.51
C MET A 1 5.34 4.05 -2.57
N TYR A 2 5.21 4.77 -1.45
CA TYR A 2 5.50 6.21 -1.38
C TYR A 2 7.00 6.55 -1.55
N ALA A 3 7.89 5.73 -0.98
CA ALA A 3 9.34 5.91 -1.09
C ALA A 3 10.02 4.55 -1.27
N PRO A 4 10.05 3.99 -2.51
CA PRO A 4 10.56 2.64 -2.76
C PRO A 4 12.06 2.48 -2.44
N ASN A 5 12.83 3.57 -2.52
CA ASN A 5 14.28 3.57 -2.29
C ASN A 5 14.68 4.07 -0.90
N ALA A 6 13.72 4.22 0.02
CA ALA A 6 14.02 4.68 1.38
C ALA A 6 14.75 3.59 2.18
N THR A 7 15.68 4.03 3.03
CA THR A 7 16.38 3.17 3.99
C THR A 7 15.93 3.53 5.39
N VAL A 8 15.48 2.54 6.17
CA VAL A 8 15.12 2.75 7.57
C VAL A 8 16.30 2.30 8.44
N ASN A 9 16.91 3.23 9.16
CA ASN A 9 18.00 2.93 10.09
C ASN A 9 17.42 2.78 11.51
N ARG A 10 17.74 1.68 12.19
CA ARG A 10 17.52 1.55 13.64
C ARG A 10 18.78 2.00 14.35
N ILE A 11 18.65 3.03 15.19
CA ILE A 11 19.73 3.60 15.99
C ILE A 11 19.50 3.23 17.44
N ASP A 12 20.53 2.74 18.11
CA ASP A 12 20.53 2.43 19.54
C ASP A 12 21.89 2.84 20.14
N ASN A 13 21.88 3.44 21.32
CA ASN A 13 23.08 4.03 21.96
C ASN A 13 23.93 4.88 20.99
N TYR A 14 23.28 5.72 20.17
CA TYR A 14 23.90 6.57 19.15
C TYR A 14 24.60 5.83 17.99
N GLU A 15 24.48 4.50 17.89
CA GLU A 15 25.04 3.70 16.81
C GLU A 15 23.96 3.14 15.88
N VAL A 16 24.27 3.04 14.58
CA VAL A 16 23.37 2.43 13.59
C VAL A 16 23.47 0.91 13.69
N VAL A 17 22.62 0.31 14.53
CA VAL A 17 22.62 -1.13 14.78
C VAL A 17 21.94 -1.95 13.68
N ARG A 18 21.10 -1.34 12.82
CA ARG A 18 20.48 -2.04 11.68
C ARG A 18 20.08 -1.08 10.57
N LYS A 19 20.26 -1.51 9.32
CA LYS A 19 19.67 -0.87 8.13
C LYS A 19 18.65 -1.81 7.51
N LEU A 20 17.40 -1.36 7.44
CA LEU A 20 16.29 -2.09 6.86
C LEU A 20 16.04 -1.57 5.45
N THR A 21 16.15 -2.46 4.48
CA THR A 21 15.66 -2.24 3.12
C THR A 21 14.16 -2.53 3.10
N LEU A 22 13.36 -1.60 2.61
CA LEU A 22 11.92 -1.76 2.54
C LEU A 22 11.55 -2.65 1.34
N SER A 23 10.70 -3.65 1.58
CA SER A 23 10.03 -4.41 0.53
C SER A 23 8.56 -4.00 0.43
N LEU A 24 7.93 -4.27 -0.72
CA LEU A 24 6.49 -4.14 -0.83
C LEU A 24 5.82 -5.23 0.02
N PRO A 25 4.83 -4.88 0.86
CA PRO A 25 4.06 -5.88 1.59
C PRO A 25 3.10 -6.62 0.63
N GLU A 26 2.63 -7.80 1.04
CA GLU A 26 1.61 -8.55 0.29
C GLU A 26 0.21 -7.91 0.37
N HIS A 27 -0.07 -7.23 1.49
CA HIS A 27 -1.35 -6.58 1.75
C HIS A 27 -1.15 -5.19 2.36
N ILE A 28 -2.08 -4.27 2.07
CA ILE A 28 -2.14 -2.92 2.64
C ILE A 28 -3.56 -2.68 3.15
N ASP A 29 -3.69 -2.40 4.44
CA ASP A 29 -4.97 -2.20 5.11
C ASP A 29 -5.07 -0.81 5.75
N GLY A 30 -6.27 -0.23 5.71
CA GLY A 30 -6.66 0.97 6.47
C GLY A 30 -6.09 2.31 6.00
N VAL A 31 -5.11 2.33 5.08
CA VAL A 31 -4.43 3.58 4.65
C VAL A 31 -4.77 4.05 3.24
N LEU A 32 -5.45 3.23 2.44
CA LEU A 32 -5.79 3.53 1.03
C LEU A 32 -7.30 3.65 0.83
N THR A 33 -7.75 4.43 -0.16
CA THR A 33 -9.18 4.52 -0.52
C THR A 33 -9.43 3.84 -1.87
N CYS A 34 -10.51 3.07 -2.00
CA CYS A 34 -10.85 2.44 -3.28
C CYS A 34 -11.33 3.49 -4.31
N PRO A 35 -10.72 3.56 -5.52
CA PRO A 35 -11.15 4.50 -6.57
C PRO A 35 -12.53 4.18 -7.17
N ASN A 36 -13.03 2.96 -6.98
CA ASN A 36 -14.37 2.60 -7.42
C ASN A 36 -15.41 3.29 -6.52
N GLY A 37 -16.08 4.31 -7.08
CA GLY A 37 -17.13 5.07 -6.37
C GLY A 37 -18.27 4.21 -5.81
N ASN A 38 -18.55 3.06 -6.44
CA ASN A 38 -19.58 2.12 -5.99
C ASN A 38 -19.04 1.01 -5.06
N CYS A 39 -17.82 1.15 -4.52
CA CYS A 39 -17.26 0.17 -3.60
C CYS A 39 -17.87 0.33 -2.19
N ILE A 40 -18.36 -0.77 -1.62
CA ILE A 40 -18.94 -0.80 -0.27
C ILE A 40 -17.98 -0.30 0.83
N SER A 41 -16.67 -0.42 0.62
CA SER A 41 -15.65 0.05 1.56
C SER A 41 -15.59 1.58 1.69
N ARG A 42 -16.35 2.34 0.88
CA ARG A 42 -16.44 3.81 1.01
C ARG A 42 -17.59 4.25 1.91
N SER A 43 -18.64 3.43 2.05
CA SER A 43 -19.85 3.77 2.82
C SER A 43 -19.91 3.06 4.17
N GLU A 44 -19.38 1.85 4.26
CA GLU A 44 -19.41 1.07 5.49
C GLU A 44 -18.18 1.35 6.38
N PRO A 45 -18.31 1.25 7.72
CA PRO A 45 -17.22 1.47 8.67
C PRO A 45 -16.26 0.26 8.72
N VAL A 46 -15.71 -0.11 7.57
CA VAL A 46 -14.76 -1.20 7.40
C VAL A 46 -13.41 -0.66 6.94
N PRO A 47 -12.28 -1.19 7.42
CA PRO A 47 -10.98 -0.77 6.94
C PRO A 47 -10.83 -1.15 5.47
N SER A 48 -10.24 -0.27 4.67
CA SER A 48 -9.84 -0.63 3.32
C SER A 48 -8.81 -1.75 3.35
N SER A 49 -8.77 -2.56 2.30
CA SER A 49 -7.85 -3.69 2.21
C SER A 49 -7.52 -3.99 0.75
N PHE A 50 -6.22 -4.05 0.44
CA PHE A 50 -5.72 -4.32 -0.91
C PHE A 50 -4.65 -5.40 -0.89
N SER A 51 -4.72 -6.35 -1.81
CA SER A 51 -3.60 -7.23 -2.11
C SER A 51 -2.68 -6.59 -3.13
N VAL A 52 -1.38 -6.65 -2.89
CA VAL A 52 -0.35 -6.05 -3.74
C VAL A 52 0.17 -7.11 -4.71
N LYS A 53 0.12 -6.80 -6.01
CA LYS A 53 0.73 -7.62 -7.06
C LYS A 53 1.80 -6.81 -7.76
N ALA A 54 3.06 -7.19 -7.55
CA ALA A 54 4.19 -6.62 -8.29
C ALA A 54 4.41 -7.43 -9.57
N ARG A 55 4.40 -6.76 -10.74
CA ARG A 55 4.76 -7.35 -12.03
C ARG A 55 5.80 -6.45 -12.70
N ALA A 56 7.04 -6.92 -12.76
CA ALA A 56 8.19 -6.15 -13.24
C ALA A 56 8.20 -4.74 -12.61
N ASP A 57 7.93 -3.69 -13.39
CA ASP A 57 7.95 -2.29 -12.96
C ASP A 57 6.57 -1.72 -12.63
N GLN A 58 5.53 -2.55 -12.56
CA GLN A 58 4.18 -2.14 -12.23
C GLN A 58 3.70 -2.76 -10.92
N VAL A 59 3.11 -1.92 -10.08
CA VAL A 59 2.38 -2.36 -8.89
C VAL A 59 0.90 -2.27 -9.21
N GLN A 60 0.18 -3.36 -8.99
CA GLN A 60 -1.27 -3.43 -9.10
C GLN A 60 -1.85 -3.71 -7.71
N LEU A 61 -2.96 -3.04 -7.40
CA LEU A 61 -3.67 -3.18 -6.14
C LEU A 61 -5.05 -3.77 -6.40
N LYS A 62 -5.32 -4.98 -5.89
CA LYS A 62 -6.66 -5.57 -5.94
C LYS A 62 -7.39 -5.25 -4.65
N CYS A 63 -8.54 -4.58 -4.74
CA CYS A 63 -9.40 -4.32 -3.58
C CYS A 63 -10.01 -5.62 -3.07
N ARG A 64 -10.02 -5.83 -1.75
CA ARG A 64 -10.66 -7.00 -1.11
C ARG A 64 -12.17 -7.05 -1.30
N TYR A 65 -12.82 -5.90 -1.44
CA TYR A 65 -14.28 -5.79 -1.43
C TYR A 65 -14.89 -5.84 -2.83
N CYS A 66 -14.58 -4.87 -3.71
CA CYS A 66 -15.13 -4.85 -5.06
C CYS A 66 -14.32 -5.70 -6.06
N GLU A 67 -13.23 -6.32 -5.60
CA GLU A 67 -12.34 -7.19 -6.38
C GLU A 67 -11.68 -6.58 -7.62
N LYS A 68 -11.89 -5.30 -7.88
CA LYS A 68 -11.26 -4.58 -8.98
C LYS A 68 -9.77 -4.36 -8.71
N GLU A 69 -8.99 -4.44 -9.78
CA GLU A 69 -7.55 -4.14 -9.78
C GLU A 69 -7.31 -2.73 -10.33
N PHE A 70 -6.40 -2.01 -9.70
CA PHE A 70 -6.05 -0.65 -10.05
C PHE A 70 -4.55 -0.48 -10.11
N ASP A 71 -4.09 0.37 -11.03
CA ASP A 71 -2.73 0.88 -10.95
C ASP A 71 -2.59 1.68 -9.65
N HIS A 72 -1.49 1.38 -8.98
CA HIS A 72 -1.11 1.93 -7.70
C HIS A 72 -1.11 3.47 -7.68
N ARG A 73 -0.78 4.13 -8.80
CA ARG A 73 -0.80 5.60 -8.96
C ARG A 73 -2.22 6.17 -8.95
N VAL A 74 -3.22 5.41 -9.39
CA VAL A 74 -4.62 5.83 -9.36
C VAL A 74 -5.13 5.79 -7.93
N VAL A 75 -4.81 4.72 -7.20
CA VAL A 75 -5.21 4.57 -5.78
C VAL A 75 -4.57 5.65 -4.90
N LEU A 76 -3.31 5.99 -5.14
CA LEU A 76 -2.61 7.04 -4.39
C LEU A 76 -3.11 8.47 -4.63
N LYS A 77 -3.89 8.70 -5.70
CA LYS A 77 -4.51 9.99 -6.02
C LYS A 77 -6.00 10.05 -5.66
N ALA A 78 -6.56 8.95 -5.16
CA ALA A 78 -7.96 8.92 -4.78
C ALA A 78 -8.16 9.71 -3.48
N GLU A 79 -8.87 10.84 -3.59
CA GLU A 79 -9.36 11.62 -2.44
C GLU A 79 -10.60 10.96 -1.81
#